data_AF-A0A563VUX9-F1
#
_entry.id   AF-A0A563VUX9-F1
#
_cell.length_a   1.000
_cell.length_b   1.000
_cell.length_c   1.000
_cell.angle_alpha   90.00
_cell.angle_beta   90.00
_cell.angle_gamma   90.00
#
_symmetry.space_group_name_H-M   'P 1'
#
loop_
_entity.id
_entity.type
_entity.pdbx_description
1 polymer ?
#
loop_
_entity_poly.entity_id
_entity_poly.type
_entity_poly.pdbx_seq_one_letter_code
_entity_poly.pdbx_strand_id
1 'polypeptide(L)'
;MINSTEAEKLAFTFLTHEWNVPSEDRDWFTVMASRTLGEDGYDVEIGIDGFPDRWIIEVYDNGKCEPYYEFNSPIRDSETNSDLEDLPDWIAQVLIAERKHR
;
A
#
# COMPACT_ATOMS: atom_id res chain seq x y z
N MET A 1 9.06 -15.94 -13.54
CA MET A 1 8.87 -16.19 -12.11
C MET A 1 9.82 -15.35 -11.32
N ILE A 2 9.26 -14.31 -10.73
CA ILE A 2 9.95 -13.45 -9.76
C ILE A 2 9.87 -14.09 -8.38
N ASN A 3 10.76 -13.75 -7.47
CA ASN A 3 10.63 -14.13 -6.06
C ASN A 3 9.84 -13.07 -5.26
N SER A 4 9.44 -13.39 -4.03
CA SER A 4 8.67 -12.50 -3.17
C SER A 4 9.37 -11.14 -2.93
N THR A 5 10.69 -11.13 -2.72
CA THR A 5 11.45 -9.87 -2.54
C THR A 5 11.46 -8.99 -3.80
N GLU A 6 11.46 -9.60 -5.00
CA GLU A 6 11.32 -8.86 -6.26
C GLU A 6 9.90 -8.31 -6.40
N ALA A 7 8.87 -9.09 -6.04
CA ALA A 7 7.49 -8.64 -6.05
C ALA A 7 7.27 -7.46 -5.11
N GLU A 8 7.80 -7.51 -3.88
CA GLU A 8 7.72 -6.43 -2.89
C GLU A 8 8.32 -5.13 -3.42
N LYS A 9 9.50 -5.19 -4.06
CA LYS A 9 10.14 -4.02 -4.66
C LYS A 9 9.33 -3.45 -5.82
N LEU A 10 8.75 -4.31 -6.66
CA LEU A 10 7.94 -3.90 -7.80
C LEU A 10 6.65 -3.21 -7.33
N ALA A 11 5.93 -3.82 -6.39
CA ALA A 11 4.73 -3.25 -5.79
C ALA A 11 5.00 -1.89 -5.14
N PHE A 12 6.08 -1.80 -4.34
CA PHE A 12 6.46 -0.55 -3.69
C PHE A 12 6.83 0.54 -4.69
N THR A 13 7.60 0.19 -5.71
CA THR A 13 7.96 1.12 -6.79
C THR A 13 6.73 1.56 -7.56
N PHE A 14 5.81 0.64 -7.86
CA PHE A 14 4.56 0.93 -8.55
C PHE A 14 3.71 1.94 -7.77
N LEU A 15 3.36 1.66 -6.51
CA LEU A 15 2.52 2.54 -5.71
C LEU A 15 3.14 3.93 -5.53
N THR A 16 4.43 3.98 -5.15
CA THR A 16 5.11 5.25 -4.91
C THR A 16 5.28 6.08 -6.17
N HIS A 17 5.38 5.44 -7.34
CA HIS A 17 5.44 6.13 -8.62
C HIS A 17 4.07 6.63 -9.08
N GLU A 18 3.03 5.79 -9.02
CA GLU A 18 1.65 6.17 -9.39
C GLU A 18 1.17 7.38 -8.59
N TRP A 19 1.52 7.44 -7.30
CA TRP A 19 1.14 8.54 -6.41
C TRP A 19 2.08 9.74 -6.46
N ASN A 20 3.15 9.66 -7.25
CA ASN A 20 4.21 10.67 -7.29
C ASN A 20 4.76 11.01 -5.88
N VAL A 21 4.97 9.98 -5.06
CA VAL A 21 5.42 10.12 -3.67
C VAL A 21 6.81 10.77 -3.62
N PRO A 22 6.95 11.93 -2.94
CA PRO A 22 8.24 12.58 -2.72
C PRO A 22 9.24 11.61 -2.07
N SER A 23 10.52 11.71 -2.44
CA SER A 23 11.55 10.79 -1.92
C SER A 23 11.63 10.77 -0.40
N GLU A 24 11.47 11.93 0.23
CA GLU A 24 11.49 12.15 1.67
C GLU A 24 10.32 11.49 2.40
N ASP A 25 9.22 11.24 1.69
CA ASP A 25 8.00 10.66 2.27
C ASP A 25 7.89 9.15 2.02
N ARG A 26 8.75 8.56 1.18
CA ARG A 26 8.71 7.13 0.88
C ARG A 26 8.97 6.26 2.11
N ASP A 27 9.75 6.77 3.06
CA ASP A 27 10.08 6.06 4.29
C ASP A 27 8.87 5.87 5.22
N TRP A 28 7.77 6.60 4.99
CA TRP A 28 6.50 6.35 5.68
C TRP A 28 5.80 5.08 5.20
N PHE A 29 6.10 4.63 3.97
CA PHE A 29 5.49 3.43 3.40
C PHE A 29 6.30 2.20 3.79
N THR A 30 5.61 1.13 4.15
CA THR A 30 6.23 -0.13 4.52
C THR A 30 5.52 -1.31 3.88
N VAL A 31 6.30 -2.30 3.45
CA VAL A 31 5.76 -3.59 3.02
C VAL A 31 5.39 -4.37 4.27
N MET A 32 4.09 -4.60 4.47
CA MET A 32 3.57 -5.29 5.65
C MET A 32 3.61 -6.82 5.48
N ALA A 33 3.33 -7.30 4.27
CA ALA A 33 3.34 -8.72 3.94
C ALA A 33 3.45 -8.94 2.42
N SER A 34 3.93 -10.13 2.04
CA SER A 34 3.75 -10.66 0.69
C SER A 34 3.24 -12.10 0.76
N ARG A 35 2.31 -12.46 -0.12
CA ARG A 35 1.67 -13.79 -0.18
C ARG A 35 1.60 -14.26 -1.63
N THR A 36 1.75 -15.56 -1.85
CA THR A 36 1.63 -16.12 -3.21
C THR A 36 0.16 -16.16 -3.64
N LEU A 37 -0.15 -15.72 -4.86
CA LEU A 37 -1.48 -15.89 -5.49
C LEU A 37 -1.70 -17.31 -6.04
N GLY A 38 -0.79 -18.25 -5.76
CA GLY A 38 -0.75 -19.57 -6.39
C GLY A 38 0.38 -19.62 -7.43
N GLU A 39 0.07 -20.00 -8.67
CA GLU A 39 1.07 -20.14 -9.74
C GLU A 39 1.38 -18.81 -10.48
N ASP A 40 0.59 -17.76 -10.27
CA ASP A 40 0.56 -16.61 -11.17
C ASP A 40 1.13 -15.28 -10.61
N GLY A 41 1.60 -15.25 -9.36
CA GLY A 41 2.21 -14.05 -8.78
C GLY A 41 2.11 -13.92 -7.27
N TYR A 42 2.09 -12.67 -6.78
CA TYR A 42 2.06 -12.32 -5.37
C TYR A 42 1.05 -11.20 -5.08
N ASP A 43 0.37 -11.31 -3.94
CA ASP A 43 -0.25 -10.18 -3.27
C ASP A 43 0.78 -9.52 -2.36
N VAL A 44 1.02 -8.23 -2.55
CA VAL A 44 1.88 -7.44 -1.67
C VAL A 44 1.03 -6.42 -0.94
N GLU A 45 1.09 -6.46 0.39
CA GLU A 45 0.43 -5.51 1.27
C GLU A 45 1.40 -4.38 1.61
N ILE A 46 1.07 -3.15 1.24
CA ILE A 46 1.82 -1.94 1.58
C ILE A 46 0.95 -1.09 2.50
N GLY A 47 1.52 -0.59 3.59
CA GLY A 47 0.84 0.29 4.52
C GLY A 47 1.69 1.50 4.88
N ILE A 48 1.16 2.33 5.78
CA ILE A 48 1.91 3.39 6.44
C ILE A 48 2.45 2.83 7.76
N ASP A 49 3.73 3.06 8.07
CA ASP A 49 4.33 2.57 9.30
C ASP A 49 3.56 3.07 10.54
N GLY A 50 3.26 2.16 11.46
CA GLY A 50 2.43 2.43 12.63
C GLY A 50 0.91 2.38 12.40
N PHE A 51 0.43 2.20 11.16
CA PHE A 51 -0.99 2.14 10.84
C PHE A 51 -1.41 0.76 10.32
N PRO A 52 -2.66 0.35 10.59
CA PRO A 52 -3.17 -0.95 10.15
C PRO A 52 -3.77 -0.92 8.72
N ASP A 53 -3.88 0.27 8.13
CA ASP A 53 -4.36 0.50 6.78
C ASP A 53 -3.36 -0.03 5.75
N ARG A 54 -3.87 -0.73 4.74
CA ARG A 54 -3.03 -1.35 3.71
C ARG A 54 -3.65 -1.34 2.33
N TRP A 55 -2.81 -1.09 1.35
CA TRP A 55 -3.07 -1.29 -0.07
C TRP A 55 -2.54 -2.66 -0.49
N ILE A 56 -3.37 -3.44 -1.16
CA ILE A 56 -3.03 -4.76 -1.69
C ILE A 56 -2.76 -4.62 -3.18
N ILE A 57 -1.55 -4.98 -3.58
CA ILE A 57 -1.05 -4.84 -4.95
C ILE A 57 -0.73 -6.24 -5.47
N GLU A 58 -1.40 -6.64 -6.55
CA GLU A 58 -1.07 -7.88 -7.25
C GLU A 58 0.14 -7.66 -8.15
N VAL A 59 1.17 -8.50 -8.01
CA VAL A 59 2.36 -8.52 -8.86
C VAL A 59 2.46 -9.86 -9.56
N TYR A 60 2.30 -9.84 -10.87
CA TYR A 60 2.36 -11.02 -11.70
C TYR A 60 3.79 -11.49 -11.93
N ASP A 61 3.88 -12.76 -12.29
CA ASP A 61 5.13 -13.49 -12.45
C ASP A 61 6.05 -12.99 -13.60
N ASN A 62 5.46 -12.17 -14.47
CA ASN A 62 6.12 -11.43 -15.55
C ASN A 62 6.66 -10.04 -15.11
N GLY A 63 6.52 -9.69 -13.83
CA GLY A 63 6.98 -8.44 -13.24
C GLY A 63 6.02 -7.25 -13.39
N LYS A 64 4.80 -7.46 -13.92
CA LYS A 64 3.79 -6.41 -14.03
C LYS A 64 2.93 -6.34 -12.77
N CYS A 65 2.59 -5.14 -12.33
CA CYS A 65 1.58 -4.92 -11.31
C CYS A 65 0.20 -4.77 -11.97
N GLU A 66 -0.85 -5.26 -11.31
CA GLU A 66 -2.22 -4.91 -11.68
C GLU A 66 -2.41 -3.39 -11.52
N PRO A 67 -2.95 -2.68 -12.53
CA PRO A 67 -3.16 -1.24 -12.46
C PRO A 67 -4.06 -0.77 -11.31
N TYR A 68 -4.94 -1.63 -10.81
CA TYR A 68 -5.83 -1.33 -9.71
C TYR A 68 -5.39 -2.07 -8.45
N TYR A 69 -5.34 -1.36 -7.33
CA TYR A 69 -5.04 -1.91 -6.02
C TYR A 69 -6.26 -1.80 -5.10
N GLU A 70 -6.38 -2.74 -4.15
CA GLU A 70 -7.46 -2.75 -3.18
C GLU A 70 -7.02 -2.08 -1.88
N PHE A 71 -7.86 -1.24 -1.28
CA PHE A 71 -7.62 -0.69 0.05
C PHE A 71 -8.37 -1.48 1.12
N ASN A 72 -7.65 -1.91 2.15
CA ASN A 72 -8.22 -2.55 3.33
C ASN A 72 -7.81 -1.80 4.59
N SER A 73 -8.77 -1.51 5.46
CA SER A 73 -8.49 -0.95 6.77
C SER A 73 -9.45 -1.51 7.81
N PRO A 74 -9.00 -1.81 9.03
CA PRO A 74 -9.87 -2.23 10.12
C PRO A 74 -10.57 -1.05 10.83
N ILE A 75 -10.14 0.18 10.56
CA ILE A 75 -10.66 1.39 11.20
C ILE A 75 -11.96 1.80 10.50
N ARG A 76 -13.04 1.97 11.27
CA ARG A 76 -14.36 2.33 10.73
C ARG A 76 -14.41 3.80 10.32
N ASP A 77 -15.27 4.10 9.36
CA ASP A 77 -15.56 5.46 8.88
C ASP A 77 -15.97 6.45 9.98
N SER A 78 -16.58 5.92 11.05
CA SER A 78 -17.12 6.65 12.21
C SER A 78 -16.09 6.88 13.31
N GLU A 79 -14.89 6.27 13.22
CA GLU A 79 -13.81 6.48 14.16
C GLU A 79 -13.03 7.76 13.80
N THR A 80 -12.54 8.48 14.81
CA THR A 80 -11.84 9.75 14.63
C THR A 80 -10.46 9.52 14.02
N ASN A 81 -10.05 10.33 13.04
CA ASN A 81 -8.71 10.28 12.43
C ASN A 81 -7.65 11.06 13.23
N SER A 82 -7.78 11.10 14.56
CA SER A 82 -6.81 11.77 15.44
C SER A 82 -5.47 11.02 15.53
N ASP A 83 -5.43 9.79 15.02
CA ASP A 83 -4.22 9.00 14.86
C ASP A 83 -3.26 9.55 13.79
N LEU A 84 -3.72 10.43 12.90
CA LEU A 84 -2.95 10.88 11.73
C LEU A 84 -2.16 12.18 11.93
N GLU A 85 -2.15 12.75 13.14
CA GLU A 85 -1.58 14.10 13.40
C GLU A 85 -0.07 14.21 13.11
N ASP A 86 0.67 13.10 13.19
CA ASP A 86 2.12 13.05 12.97
C ASP A 86 2.52 12.72 11.52
N LEU A 87 1.55 12.43 10.64
CA LEU A 87 1.81 12.12 9.24
C LEU A 87 1.95 13.39 8.39
N PRO A 88 2.69 13.32 7.26
CA PRO A 88 2.60 14.34 6.24
C PRO A 88 1.14 14.56 5.81
N ASP A 89 0.74 15.83 5.69
CA ASP A 89 -0.66 16.22 5.44
C ASP A 89 -1.29 15.43 4.29
N TRP A 90 -0.57 15.23 3.19
CA TRP A 90 -1.11 14.55 2.02
C TRP A 90 -1.34 13.04 2.27
N ILE A 91 -0.46 12.37 3.03
CA ILE A 91 -0.64 10.95 3.41
C ILE A 91 -1.86 10.82 4.31
N ALA A 92 -2.01 11.71 5.29
CA ALA A 92 -3.18 11.75 6.15
C ALA A 92 -4.47 11.94 5.34
N GLN A 93 -4.48 12.86 4.36
CA GLN A 93 -5.66 13.06 3.50
C GLN A 93 -5.98 11.84 2.64
N VAL A 94 -4.98 11.13 2.12
CA VAL A 94 -5.19 9.88 1.37
C VAL A 94 -5.85 8.82 2.26
N LEU A 95 -5.32 8.58 3.46
CA LEU A 95 -5.92 7.63 4.41
C LEU A 95 -7.36 8.02 4.78
N ILE A 96 -7.62 9.30 5.03
CA ILE A 96 -8.98 9.80 5.31
C ILE A 96 -9.92 9.53 4.13
N ALA A 97 -9.45 9.76 2.90
CA ALA A 97 -10.25 9.54 1.69
C ALA A 97 -10.54 8.05 1.50
N GLU A 98 -9.53 7.19 1.62
CA GLU A 98 -9.66 5.74 1.45
C GLU A 98 -10.58 5.12 2.50
N ARG A 99 -10.40 5.48 3.79
CA ARG A 99 -11.27 5.02 4.89
C ARG A 99 -12.75 5.37 4.68
N LYS A 100 -13.04 6.46 3.96
CA LYS A 100 -14.41 6.93 3.64
C LYS A 100 -15.05 6.29 2.40
N HIS A 101 -14.25 5.85 1.43
CA HIS A 101 -14.74 5.35 0.12
C HIS A 101 -14.76 3.81 0.00
N ARG A 102 -14.35 3.12 1.05
CA ARG A 102 -14.30 1.67 1.16
C ARG A 102 -15.66 0.98 1.07
#